data_AF-A0A9D9D8D7-F1
#
_entry.id   AF-A0A9D9D8D7-F1
#
_cell.length_a   1.000
_cell.length_b   1.000
_cell.length_c   1.000
_cell.angle_alpha   90.00
_cell.angle_beta   90.00
_cell.angle_gamma   90.00
#
_symmetry.space_group_name_H-M   'P 1'
#
loop_
_entity.id
_entity.type
_entity.pdbx_description
1 polymer ?
#
loop_
_entity_poly.entity_id
_entity_poly.type
_entity_poly.pdbx_seq_one_letter_code
_entity_poly.pdbx_strand_id
1 'polypeptide(L)'
;MMKKTFKKYSDAFELFEDLGISFSEEEKLFIKAMVQIGGQLLAYRKEHNLTQKELAKKLGISQSMLSKIETGDKNISIKVLAKIIAKLGGRIRISLGIVPTEIEQKYEFKGGSFLKYSVQAEEIRSVGA
;
A
#
# COMPACT_ATOMS: atom_id res chain seq x y z
N MET A 1 36.65 -18.71 -18.73
CA MET A 1 35.61 -17.66 -18.58
C MET A 1 34.94 -17.86 -17.22
N MET A 2 35.15 -16.95 -16.27
CA MET A 2 34.66 -17.10 -14.88
C MET A 2 33.13 -16.95 -14.85
N LYS A 3 32.39 -17.98 -14.42
CA LYS A 3 30.94 -17.87 -14.21
C LYS A 3 30.71 -17.00 -12.97
N LYS A 4 30.29 -15.75 -13.16
CA LYS A 4 29.77 -14.94 -12.06
C LYS A 4 28.44 -15.57 -11.61
N THR A 5 28.43 -16.19 -10.44
CA THR A 5 27.21 -16.63 -9.75
C THR A 5 26.58 -15.42 -9.08
N PHE A 6 25.44 -14.95 -9.60
CA PHE A 6 24.65 -13.91 -8.96
C PHE A 6 23.78 -14.55 -7.87
N LYS A 7 23.86 -14.03 -6.64
CA LYS A 7 22.93 -14.38 -5.57
C LYS A 7 21.53 -13.89 -5.96
N LYS A 8 20.53 -14.78 -5.85
CA LYS A 8 19.12 -14.46 -6.09
C LYS A 8 18.50 -14.07 -4.75
N TYR A 9 17.82 -12.93 -4.72
CA TYR A 9 17.11 -12.42 -3.55
C TYR A 9 15.60 -12.59 -3.74
N SER A 10 14.87 -12.95 -2.69
CA SER A 10 13.42 -13.11 -2.72
C SER A 10 12.70 -11.76 -2.68
N ASP A 11 13.25 -10.80 -1.95
CA ASP A 11 12.80 -9.41 -1.93
C ASP A 11 13.97 -8.42 -1.77
N ALA A 12 13.65 -7.12 -1.81
CA ALA A 12 14.65 -6.07 -1.71
C ALA A 12 15.31 -6.00 -0.32
N PHE A 13 14.63 -6.45 0.75
CA PHE A 13 15.16 -6.39 2.10
C PHE A 13 16.28 -7.41 2.30
N GLU A 14 16.15 -8.61 1.73
CA GLU A 14 17.24 -9.59 1.74
C GLU A 14 18.51 -9.04 1.08
N LEU A 15 18.36 -8.30 -0.03
CA LEU A 15 19.50 -7.63 -0.68
C LEU A 15 20.13 -6.58 0.23
N PHE A 16 19.31 -5.77 0.91
CA PHE A 16 19.83 -4.72 1.78
C PHE A 16 20.52 -5.29 3.03
N GLU A 17 19.98 -6.35 3.61
CA GLU A 17 20.59 -7.06 4.74
C GLU A 17 21.98 -7.60 4.35
N ASP A 18 22.11 -8.16 3.16
CA ASP A 18 23.40 -8.59 2.58
C ASP A 18 24.40 -7.43 2.38
N LEU A 19 23.91 -6.22 2.15
CA LEU A 19 24.72 -5.00 2.05
C LEU A 19 25.05 -4.38 3.43
N GLY A 20 24.65 -5.04 4.52
CA GLY A 20 24.85 -4.56 5.89
C GLY A 20 23.87 -3.47 6.31
N ILE A 21 22.77 -3.28 5.56
CA ILE A 21 21.70 -2.33 5.87
C ILE A 21 20.55 -3.12 6.48
N SER A 22 20.30 -2.91 7.77
CA SER A 22 19.18 -3.53 8.47
C SER A 22 17.99 -2.58 8.55
N PHE A 23 16.80 -3.16 8.62
CA PHE A 23 15.54 -2.45 8.82
C PHE A 23 14.77 -3.14 9.94
N SER A 24 14.17 -2.37 10.83
CA SER A 24 13.16 -2.85 11.77
C SER A 24 11.93 -3.36 11.02
N GLU A 25 11.14 -4.22 11.66
CA GLU A 25 9.87 -4.70 11.09
C GLU A 25 8.89 -3.55 10.84
N GLU A 26 8.90 -2.51 11.69
CA GLU A 26 8.12 -1.28 11.48
C GLU A 26 8.51 -0.58 10.16
N GLU A 27 9.81 -0.39 9.92
CA GLU A 27 10.32 0.24 8.69
C GLU A 27 9.98 -0.61 7.46
N LYS A 28 10.13 -1.93 7.55
CA LYS A 28 9.77 -2.85 6.46
C LYS A 28 8.28 -2.72 6.11
N LEU A 29 7.40 -2.71 7.09
CA LEU A 29 5.96 -2.53 6.89
C LEU A 29 5.63 -1.16 6.30
N PHE A 30 6.26 -0.10 6.82
CA PHE A 30 6.07 1.26 6.33
C PHE A 30 6.51 1.41 4.87
N ILE A 31 7.70 0.92 4.52
CA ILE A 31 8.24 0.95 3.15
C ILE A 31 7.33 0.15 2.21
N LYS A 32 6.92 -1.07 2.58
CA LYS A 32 6.00 -1.89 1.77
C LYS A 32 4.70 -1.15 1.47
N ALA A 33 4.09 -0.52 2.47
CA ALA A 33 2.86 0.26 2.30
C ALA A 33 3.08 1.47 1.36
N MET A 34 4.15 2.23 1.56
CA MET A 34 4.49 3.40 0.74
C MET A 34 4.74 3.02 -0.72
N VAL A 35 5.51 1.96 -0.97
CA VAL A 35 5.77 1.43 -2.32
C VAL A 35 4.49 0.97 -3.00
N GLN A 36 3.61 0.28 -2.28
CA GLN A 36 2.33 -0.19 -2.82
C GLN A 36 1.40 0.97 -3.21
N ILE A 37 1.37 2.04 -2.41
CA ILE A 37 0.56 3.24 -2.69
C ILE A 37 1.14 4.01 -3.88
N GLY A 38 2.43 4.34 -3.83
CA GLY A 38 3.12 5.10 -4.87
C GLY A 38 3.11 4.38 -6.21
N GLY A 39 3.37 3.06 -6.19
CA GLY A 39 3.36 2.20 -7.37
C GLY A 39 1.99 2.15 -8.07
N GLN A 40 0.89 2.06 -7.32
CA GLN A 40 -0.46 2.07 -7.90
C GLN A 40 -0.81 3.41 -8.54
N LEU A 41 -0.44 4.53 -7.91
CA LEU A 41 -0.67 5.86 -8.49
C LEU A 41 0.19 6.10 -9.73
N LEU A 42 1.45 5.64 -9.70
CA LEU A 42 2.34 5.68 -10.85
C LEU A 42 1.80 4.83 -12.01
N ALA A 43 1.34 3.61 -11.73
CA ALA A 43 0.75 2.71 -12.73
C ALA A 43 -0.48 3.35 -13.38
N TYR A 44 -1.45 3.80 -12.58
CA TYR A 44 -2.62 4.53 -13.08
C TYR A 44 -2.21 5.72 -13.95
N ARG A 45 -1.21 6.51 -13.52
CA ARG A 45 -0.73 7.65 -14.30
C ARG A 45 -0.21 7.24 -15.67
N LYS A 46 0.57 6.16 -15.72
CA LYS A 46 1.19 5.65 -16.94
C LYS A 46 0.18 5.01 -17.88
N GLU A 47 -0.76 4.22 -17.35
CA GLU A 47 -1.87 3.62 -18.12
C GLU A 47 -2.75 4.69 -18.78
N HIS A 48 -2.93 5.83 -18.12
CA HIS A 48 -3.70 6.96 -18.65
C HIS A 48 -2.84 7.97 -19.44
N ASN A 49 -1.57 7.69 -19.72
CA ASN A 49 -0.64 8.56 -20.45
C ASN A 49 -0.54 9.99 -19.87
N LEU A 50 -0.65 10.13 -18.56
CA LEU A 50 -0.61 11.42 -17.89
C LEU A 50 0.82 11.78 -17.47
N THR A 51 1.16 13.05 -17.61
CA THR A 51 2.30 13.65 -16.89
C THR A 51 1.96 13.78 -15.41
N GLN A 52 2.99 13.90 -14.55
CA GLN A 52 2.76 14.16 -13.13
C GLN A 52 2.00 15.48 -12.91
N LYS A 53 2.24 16.50 -13.74
CA LYS A 53 1.54 17.78 -13.65
C LYS A 53 0.03 17.63 -13.92
N GLU A 54 -0.35 16.83 -14.92
CA GLU A 54 -1.75 16.61 -15.27
C GLU A 54 -2.49 15.79 -14.21
N LEU A 55 -1.88 14.70 -13.74
CA LEU A 55 -2.50 13.90 -12.67
C LEU A 55 -2.61 14.71 -11.38
N ALA A 56 -1.58 15.48 -11.01
CA ALA A 56 -1.63 16.34 -9.82
C ALA A 56 -2.77 17.38 -9.92
N LYS A 57 -2.95 18.00 -11.10
CA LYS A 57 -4.08 18.89 -11.38
C LYS A 57 -5.43 18.19 -11.21
N LYS A 58 -5.59 16.98 -11.76
CA LYS A 58 -6.81 16.15 -11.60
C LYS A 58 -7.09 15.84 -10.12
N LEU A 59 -6.05 15.51 -9.36
CA LEU A 59 -6.14 15.18 -7.94
C LEU A 59 -6.28 16.42 -7.04
N GLY A 60 -5.99 17.62 -7.54
CA GLY A 60 -5.98 18.86 -6.75
C GLY A 60 -4.89 18.85 -5.68
N ILE A 61 -3.70 18.36 -6.03
CA ILE A 61 -2.47 18.40 -5.23
C ILE A 61 -1.34 19.04 -6.04
N SER A 62 -0.22 19.39 -5.41
CA SER A 62 0.93 19.88 -6.16
C SER A 62 1.63 18.76 -6.92
N GLN A 63 2.26 19.09 -8.05
CA GLN A 63 3.06 18.11 -8.80
C GLN A 63 4.22 17.55 -7.96
N SER A 64 4.83 18.39 -7.12
CA SER A 64 5.86 17.95 -6.16
C SER A 64 5.31 16.92 -5.17
N MET A 65 4.11 17.13 -4.62
CA MET A 65 3.46 16.16 -3.74
C MET A 65 3.21 14.84 -4.47
N LEU A 66 2.68 14.87 -5.69
CA LEU A 66 2.50 13.66 -6.48
C LEU A 66 3.82 12.92 -6.72
N SER A 67 4.88 13.65 -7.10
CA SER A 67 6.19 13.06 -7.33
C SER A 67 6.70 12.33 -6.10
N LYS A 68 6.62 12.94 -4.92
CA LYS A 68 7.06 12.29 -3.68
C LYS A 68 6.20 11.10 -3.28
N ILE A 69 4.91 11.12 -3.60
CA ILE A 69 4.04 9.95 -3.39
C ILE A 69 4.47 8.80 -4.31
N GLU A 70 4.66 9.07 -5.60
CA GLU A 70 5.07 8.05 -6.59
C GLU A 70 6.45 7.44 -6.26
N THR A 71 7.35 8.21 -5.65
CA THR A 71 8.69 7.73 -5.27
C THR A 71 8.78 7.19 -3.84
N GLY A 72 7.70 7.22 -3.05
CA GLY A 72 7.72 6.79 -1.64
C GLY A 72 8.39 7.77 -0.66
N ASP A 73 8.74 8.99 -1.10
CA ASP A 73 9.43 10.04 -0.33
C ASP A 73 8.46 10.92 0.51
N LYS A 74 7.19 10.53 0.61
CA LYS A 74 6.21 11.27 1.40
C LYS A 74 5.26 10.35 2.14
N ASN A 75 5.37 10.32 3.47
CA ASN A 75 4.32 9.79 4.32
C ASN A 75 3.03 10.63 4.12
N ILE A 76 2.01 10.03 3.50
CA ILE A 76 0.69 10.65 3.34
C ILE A 76 -0.26 10.12 4.40
N SER A 77 -1.11 10.99 4.93
CA SER A 77 -2.17 10.53 5.82
C SER A 77 -3.22 9.75 5.04
N ILE A 78 -3.86 8.80 5.72
CA ILE A 78 -4.99 8.02 5.17
C ILE A 78 -6.11 8.94 4.66
N LYS A 79 -6.35 10.08 5.32
CA LYS A 79 -7.34 11.08 4.89
C LYS A 79 -7.00 11.68 3.51
N VAL A 80 -5.73 11.98 3.26
CA VAL A 80 -5.28 12.49 1.95
C VAL A 80 -5.37 11.39 0.91
N LEU A 81 -4.95 10.17 1.23
CA LEU A 81 -5.08 9.02 0.33
C LEU A 81 -6.55 8.80 -0.06
N ALA A 82 -7.47 8.78 0.90
CA ALA A 82 -8.91 8.64 0.64
C ALA A 82 -9.45 9.73 -0.31
N LYS A 83 -9.04 10.99 -0.10
CA LYS A 83 -9.41 12.11 -0.99
C LYS A 83 -8.90 11.89 -2.42
N ILE A 84 -7.67 11.43 -2.58
CA ILE A 84 -7.06 11.14 -3.88
C ILE A 84 -7.81 10.00 -4.57
N ILE A 85 -7.99 8.87 -3.88
CA ILE A 85 -8.62 7.67 -4.45
C ILE A 85 -10.09 7.92 -4.81
N ALA A 86 -10.83 8.68 -4.01
CA ALA A 86 -12.20 9.08 -4.32
C ALA A 86 -12.29 9.87 -5.64
N LYS A 87 -11.34 10.77 -5.92
CA LYS A 87 -11.29 11.52 -7.19
C LYS A 87 -10.97 10.66 -8.40
N LEU A 88 -10.36 9.50 -8.19
CA LEU A 88 -10.08 8.53 -9.24
C LEU A 88 -11.20 7.49 -9.39
N GLY A 89 -12.24 7.52 -8.55
CA GLY A 89 -13.29 6.50 -8.53
C GLY A 89 -12.80 5.14 -8.02
N GLY A 90 -11.68 5.11 -7.29
CA GLY A 90 -11.09 3.89 -6.78
C GLY A 90 -11.67 3.45 -5.42
N ARG A 91 -11.10 2.38 -4.87
CA ARG A 91 -11.44 1.81 -3.56
C ARG A 91 -10.18 1.49 -2.78
N ILE A 92 -10.20 1.75 -1.47
CA ILE A 92 -9.12 1.36 -0.55
C ILE A 92 -9.50 0.01 0.09
N ARG A 93 -8.56 -0.94 0.11
CA ARG A 93 -8.68 -2.20 0.87
C ARG A 93 -7.51 -2.26 1.85
N ILE A 94 -7.81 -2.36 3.14
CA ILE A 94 -6.79 -2.49 4.21
C ILE A 94 -7.03 -3.83 4.89
N SER A 95 -5.98 -4.63 5.01
CA SER A 95 -5.93 -5.82 5.84
C SER A 95 -4.67 -5.76 6.68
N LEU A 96 -4.81 -5.93 7.99
CA LEU A 96 -3.70 -5.82 8.94
C LEU A 96 -3.09 -7.19 9.27
N GLY A 97 -3.76 -8.30 8.91
CA GLY A 97 -3.27 -9.66 9.17
C GLY A 97 -3.14 -10.04 10.65
N ILE A 98 -3.63 -9.20 11.58
CA ILE A 98 -3.57 -9.43 13.03
C ILE A 98 -4.78 -10.20 13.57
N VAL A 99 -5.82 -10.36 12.76
CA VAL A 99 -6.99 -11.19 13.07
C VAL A 99 -7.27 -12.11 11.87
N PRO A 100 -7.57 -13.40 12.09
CA PRO A 100 -8.09 -14.26 11.03
C PRO A 100 -9.34 -13.60 10.46
N THR A 101 -9.28 -13.25 9.17
CA THR A 101 -10.39 -12.54 8.51
C THR A 101 -11.06 -13.50 7.54
N GLU A 102 -12.13 -14.15 7.99
CA GLU A 102 -13.03 -14.84 7.07
C GLU A 102 -13.98 -13.80 6.45
N ILE A 103 -14.13 -13.87 5.13
CA ILE A 103 -15.13 -13.04 4.45
C ILE A 103 -16.48 -13.71 4.73
N GLU A 104 -17.26 -13.18 5.68
CA GLU A 104 -18.61 -13.67 5.95
C GLU A 104 -19.51 -13.48 4.73
N GLN A 105 -19.44 -12.29 4.11
CA GLN A 105 -20.38 -11.95 3.05
C GLN A 105 -19.91 -10.75 2.22
N LYS A 106 -20.13 -10.84 0.91
CA LYS A 106 -19.94 -9.73 -0.03
C LYS A 106 -21.30 -9.10 -0.33
N TYR A 107 -21.45 -7.82 -0.03
CA TYR A 107 -22.64 -7.05 -0.36
C TYR A 107 -22.37 -6.18 -1.59
N GLU A 108 -23.27 -6.23 -2.57
CA GLU A 108 -23.23 -5.39 -3.78
C GLU A 108 -24.41 -4.42 -3.79
N PHE A 109 -24.16 -3.17 -4.17
CA PHE A 109 -25.20 -2.14 -4.32
C PHE A 109 -24.79 -1.12 -5.38
N LYS A 110 -25.74 -0.30 -5.85
CA LYS A 110 -25.45 0.78 -6.82
C LYS A 110 -24.45 1.75 -6.21
N GLY A 111 -23.19 1.69 -6.67
CA GLY A 111 -22.10 2.53 -6.19
C GLY A 111 -20.92 1.77 -5.55
N GLY A 112 -21.02 0.45 -5.33
CA GLY A 112 -19.87 -0.33 -4.88
C GLY A 112 -20.19 -1.68 -4.24
N SER A 113 -19.18 -2.21 -3.56
CA SER A 113 -19.27 -3.45 -2.77
C SER A 113 -18.57 -3.25 -1.44
N PHE A 114 -19.12 -3.74 -0.34
CA PHE A 114 -18.38 -3.89 0.92
C PHE A 114 -18.33 -5.36 1.33
N LEU A 115 -17.24 -5.72 2.01
CA LEU A 115 -17.05 -7.05 2.60
C LEU A 115 -17.41 -6.94 4.07
N LYS A 116 -18.30 -7.83 4.53
CA LYS A 116 -18.52 -8.09 5.95
C LYS A 116 -17.53 -9.16 6.37
N TYR A 117 -16.81 -8.87 7.45
CA TYR A 117 -15.84 -9.79 8.03
C TYR A 117 -16.39 -10.28 9.38
N SER A 118 -16.33 -11.58 9.64
CA SER A 118 -16.43 -12.12 10.99
C SER A 118 -15.08 -11.87 11.66
N VAL A 119 -15.13 -11.42 12.91
CA VAL A 119 -14.03 -11.72 13.84
C VAL A 119 -14.53 -12.93 14.63
N GLN A 120 -13.81 -14.05 14.60
CA GLN A 120 -14.08 -15.14 15.55
C GLN A 120 -13.83 -14.58 16.96
N ALA A 121 -14.91 -14.30 17.70
CA ALA A 121 -14.86 -13.60 18.98
C ALA A 121 -14.51 -14.52 20.17
N GLU A 122 -14.05 -15.75 19.94
CA GLU A 122 -14.08 -16.81 20.96
C GLU A 122 -12.83 -16.92 21.85
N GLU A 123 -11.82 -16.06 21.69
CA GLU A 123 -10.63 -16.06 22.57
C GLU A 123 -10.24 -14.67 23.13
N ILE A 124 -11.22 -13.80 23.43
CA ILE A 124 -11.02 -12.82 24.51
C ILE A 124 -11.36 -13.52 25.84
N ARG A 125 -10.61 -14.58 26.17
CA ARG A 125 -10.60 -15.13 27.53
C ARG A 125 -9.69 -14.25 28.38
N SER A 126 -10.33 -13.52 29.30
CA SER A 126 -9.75 -12.91 30.50
C SER A 126 -8.37 -12.25 30.36
N VAL A 127 -8.35 -10.94 30.11
CA VAL A 127 -7.44 -10.09 30.88
C VAL A 127 -8.28 -9.44 31.97
N GLY A 128 -8.62 -10.28 32.96
CA GLY A 128 -9.09 -9.85 34.26
C GLY A 128 -7.94 -10.05 35.24
N ALA A 129 -7.29 -8.94 35.60
CA ALA A 129 -6.59 -8.59 36.84
C ALA A 129 -5.72 -7.37 36.55
#